data_AF-A0A1B3M4I1-F1
#
_entry.id   AF-A0A1B3M4I1-F1
#
_cell.length_a   1.000
_cell.length_b   1.000
_cell.length_c   1.000
_cell.angle_alpha   90.00
_cell.angle_beta   90.00
_cell.angle_gamma   90.00
#
_symmetry.space_group_name_H-M   'P 1'
#
loop_
_entity.id
_entity.type
_entity.pdbx_description
1 polymer ?
#
loop_
_entity_poly.entity_id
_entity_poly.type
_entity_poly.pdbx_seq_one_letter_code
_entity_poly.pdbx_strand_id
1 'polypeptide(L)'
;MVVDNPQRLALLQRCVQNNLPGCVIETVDSYYDAMARATRMQAHLLVLDLSLDSVLVPALKRFLARAAPQALVHVFDDSQDSAPGAGTGCNRPSIVQLKQAFASLAGTNAQPD
;
A
#
# COMPACT_ATOMS: atom_id res chain seq x y z
N MET A 1 4.73 4.81 0.94
CA MET A 1 3.50 4.73 1.74
C MET A 1 3.07 6.13 2.10
N VAL A 2 1.77 6.44 1.94
CA VAL A 2 1.17 7.72 2.37
C VAL A 2 0.20 7.39 3.51
N VAL A 3 0.57 7.73 4.75
CA VAL A 3 -0.16 7.39 5.99
C VAL A 3 -0.01 8.55 6.97
N ASP A 4 -1.12 9.12 7.45
CA ASP A 4 -1.12 10.27 8.38
C ASP A 4 -0.97 9.86 9.85
N ASN A 5 -1.48 8.68 10.20
CA ASN A 5 -1.46 8.19 11.57
C ASN A 5 -0.13 7.46 11.90
N PRO A 6 0.67 7.94 12.87
CA PRO A 6 1.99 7.34 13.17
C PRO A 6 1.90 5.93 13.76
N GLN A 7 0.85 5.61 14.53
CA GLN A 7 0.65 4.26 15.08
C GLN A 7 0.29 3.27 13.97
N ARG A 8 -0.56 3.71 13.02
CA ARG A 8 -0.91 2.92 11.85
C ARG A 8 0.29 2.71 10.94
N LEU A 9 1.11 3.75 10.73
CA LEU A 9 2.35 3.65 9.97
C LEU A 9 3.30 2.61 10.58
N ALA A 10 3.50 2.65 11.90
CA ALA A 10 4.35 1.68 12.61
C ALA A 10 3.82 0.24 12.49
N LEU A 11 2.50 0.04 12.60
CA LEU A 11 1.88 -1.27 12.38
C LEU A 11 2.11 -1.77 10.97
N LEU A 12 1.87 -0.92 9.97
CA LEU A 12 2.06 -1.25 8.56
C LEU A 12 3.51 -1.62 8.27
N GLN A 13 4.47 -0.78 8.68
CA GLN A 13 5.89 -1.06 8.52
C GLN A 13 6.28 -2.41 9.12
N ARG A 14 5.84 -2.70 10.35
CA ARG A 14 6.09 -3.98 11.01
C ARG A 14 5.48 -5.15 10.23
N CYS A 15 4.25 -5.02 9.76
CA CYS A 15 3.61 -6.10 9.00
C CYS A 15 4.27 -6.29 7.62
N VAL A 16 4.70 -5.23 6.93
CA VAL A 16 5.47 -5.35 5.69
C VAL A 16 6.78 -6.09 5.93
N GLN A 17 7.57 -5.65 6.92
CA GLN A 17 8.86 -6.26 7.25
C GLN A 17 8.73 -7.75 7.60
N ASN A 18 7.69 -8.14 8.34
CA ASN A 18 7.45 -9.53 8.72
C ASN A 18 7.05 -10.43 7.56
N ASN A 19 6.43 -9.90 6.50
CA ASN A 19 5.89 -10.70 5.40
C ASN A 19 6.72 -10.57 4.11
N LEU A 20 7.52 -9.52 3.99
CA LEU A 20 8.43 -9.24 2.88
C LEU A 20 9.80 -8.81 3.43
N PRO A 21 10.57 -9.76 3.99
CA PRO A 21 11.91 -9.45 4.46
C PRO A 21 12.78 -8.91 3.31
N GLY A 22 13.46 -7.79 3.54
CA GLY A 22 14.30 -7.13 2.53
C GLY A 22 13.58 -6.08 1.66
N CYS A 23 12.27 -5.89 1.83
CA CYS A 23 11.55 -4.81 1.15
C CYS A 23 11.99 -3.43 1.69
N VAL A 24 12.31 -2.50 0.78
CA VAL A 24 12.58 -1.10 1.12
C VAL A 24 11.25 -0.37 1.27
N ILE A 25 11.00 0.18 2.45
CA ILE A 25 9.78 0.93 2.75
C ILE A 25 10.08 2.42 2.71
N GLU A 26 9.58 3.10 1.68
CA GLU A 26 9.59 4.56 1.63
C GLU A 26 8.30 5.13 2.20
N THR A 27 8.44 6.20 2.99
CA THR A 27 7.32 7.00 3.52
C THR A 27 7.35 8.38 2.90
N VAL A 28 6.18 8.92 2.61
CA VAL A 28 6.00 10.26 2.02
C VAL A 28 4.83 10.94 2.71
N ASP A 29 4.95 12.26 2.86
CA ASP A 29 4.03 13.07 3.66
C ASP A 29 2.77 13.47 2.89
N SER A 30 2.75 13.30 1.56
CA SER A 30 1.63 13.71 0.72
C SER A 30 1.39 12.78 -0.48
N TYR A 31 0.16 12.82 -1.01
CA TYR A 31 -0.19 12.15 -2.26
C TYR A 31 0.59 12.68 -3.46
N TYR A 32 0.92 13.97 -3.48
CA TYR A 32 1.70 14.58 -4.55
C TYR A 32 3.13 14.02 -4.60
N ASP A 33 3.77 13.89 -3.43
CA ASP A 33 5.10 13.30 -3.33
C ASP A 33 5.09 11.82 -3.71
N ALA A 34 4.06 11.08 -3.29
CA ALA A 34 3.84 9.71 -3.71
C ALA A 34 3.76 9.58 -5.24
N MET A 35 2.97 10.42 -5.90
CA MET A 35 2.85 10.41 -7.36
C MET A 35 4.16 10.77 -8.06
N ALA A 36 4.86 11.79 -7.59
CA ALA A 36 6.13 12.22 -8.17
C ALA A 36 7.23 11.15 -8.06
N ARG A 37 7.22 10.37 -6.98
CA ARG A 37 8.16 9.25 -6.80
C ARG A 37 7.74 8.02 -7.58
N ALA A 38 6.45 7.68 -7.59
CA ALA A 38 5.94 6.48 -8.27
C ALA A 38 6.34 6.41 -9.75
N THR A 39 6.39 7.55 -10.44
CA THR A 39 6.79 7.62 -11.86
C THR A 39 8.27 7.29 -12.11
N ARG A 40 9.12 7.34 -11.08
CA ARG A 40 10.56 7.10 -11.18
C ARG A 40 10.99 5.72 -10.67
N MET A 41 10.08 5.00 -10.03
CA MET A 41 10.33 3.67 -9.50
C MET A 41 9.96 2.61 -10.56
N GLN A 42 10.66 1.47 -10.55
CA GLN A 42 10.31 0.31 -11.37
C GLN A 42 9.08 -0.40 -10.78
N ALA A 43 9.16 -1.68 -10.43
CA ALA A 43 8.07 -2.39 -9.77
C ALA A 43 7.96 -2.01 -8.29
N HIS A 44 6.82 -1.47 -7.87
CA HIS A 44 6.58 -1.07 -6.49
C HIS A 44 5.09 -1.15 -6.12
N LEU A 45 4.80 -1.33 -4.82
CA LEU A 45 3.45 -1.20 -4.27
C LEU A 45 3.29 0.17 -3.60
N LEU A 46 2.43 1.00 -4.15
CA LEU A 46 2.00 2.24 -3.52
C LEU A 46 0.81 1.97 -2.60
N VAL A 47 1.03 2.10 -1.29
CA VAL A 47 -0.02 2.03 -0.26
C VAL A 47 -0.54 3.43 0.04
N LEU A 48 -1.84 3.62 -0.17
CA LEU A 48 -2.58 4.86 0.07
C LEU A 48 -3.52 4.66 1.24
N ASP A 49 -3.34 5.41 2.33
CA ASP A 49 -4.29 5.39 3.43
C ASP A 49 -5.60 6.10 3.06
N LEU A 50 -6.74 5.44 3.32
CA LEU A 50 -8.07 6.00 3.05
C LEU A 50 -8.48 7.08 4.06
N SER A 51 -7.81 7.21 5.21
CA SER A 51 -8.06 8.29 6.18
C SER A 51 -7.72 9.69 5.66
N LEU A 52 -6.79 9.79 4.70
CA LEU A 52 -6.22 11.04 4.25
C LEU A 52 -7.13 11.83 3.30
N ASP A 53 -7.72 11.19 2.28
CA ASP A 53 -8.84 11.73 1.48
C ASP A 53 -9.38 10.66 0.49
N SER A 54 -10.52 10.04 0.81
CA SER A 54 -11.13 9.02 -0.04
C SER A 54 -11.58 9.53 -1.42
N VAL A 55 -11.83 10.84 -1.58
CA VAL A 55 -12.36 11.42 -2.82
C VAL A 55 -11.30 11.49 -3.91
N LEU A 56 -10.04 11.64 -3.54
CA LEU A 56 -8.92 11.76 -4.48
C LEU A 56 -8.41 10.41 -4.99
N VAL A 57 -8.69 9.31 -4.27
CA VAL A 57 -8.21 7.96 -4.60
C VAL A 57 -8.55 7.54 -6.04
N PRO A 58 -9.78 7.70 -6.57
CA PRO A 58 -10.11 7.34 -7.94
C PRO A 58 -9.33 8.15 -8.98
N ALA A 59 -9.13 9.45 -8.74
CA ALA A 59 -8.37 10.32 -9.62
C ALA A 59 -6.89 9.91 -9.65
N LEU A 60 -6.33 9.60 -8.48
CA LEU A 60 -4.95 9.18 -8.33
C LEU A 60 -4.69 7.82 -9.02
N LYS A 61 -5.61 6.85 -8.87
CA LYS A 61 -5.54 5.58 -9.59
C LYS A 61 -5.53 5.78 -11.10
N ARG A 62 -6.39 6.66 -11.63
CA ARG A 62 -6.43 6.97 -13.08
C ARG A 62 -5.14 7.64 -13.57
N PHE A 63 -4.58 8.54 -12.77
CA PHE A 63 -3.30 9.17 -13.09
C PHE A 63 -2.16 8.15 -13.13
N LEU A 64 -2.02 7.34 -12.08
CA LEU A 64 -0.95 6.34 -11.98
C LEU A 64 -1.05 5.27 -13.06
N ALA A 65 -2.25 4.83 -13.42
CA ALA A 65 -2.44 3.90 -14.53
C ALA A 65 -1.87 4.42 -15.87
N ARG A 66 -1.75 5.75 -16.04
CA ARG A 66 -1.17 6.37 -17.24
C ARG A 66 0.31 6.74 -17.07
N ALA A 67 0.66 7.32 -15.92
CA ALA A 67 1.98 7.90 -15.69
C ALA A 67 2.99 6.92 -15.07
N ALA A 68 2.51 5.88 -14.39
CA ALA A 68 3.31 4.85 -13.72
C ALA A 68 2.58 3.50 -13.78
N PRO A 69 2.33 2.93 -14.98
CA PRO A 69 1.59 1.67 -15.14
C PRO A 69 2.23 0.48 -14.42
N GLN A 70 3.53 0.57 -14.13
CA GLN A 70 4.28 -0.40 -13.32
C GLN A 70 3.97 -0.35 -11.81
N ALA A 71 3.28 0.69 -11.33
CA ALA A 71 2.91 0.85 -9.94
C ALA A 71 1.65 0.02 -9.62
N LEU A 72 1.75 -0.91 -8.67
CA LEU A 72 0.55 -1.48 -8.07
C LEU A 72 0.05 -0.53 -6.98
N VAL A 73 -1.26 -0.26 -6.98
CA VAL A 73 -1.87 0.66 -6.01
C VAL A 73 -2.77 -0.11 -5.07
N HIS A 74 -2.42 -0.12 -3.78
CA HIS A 74 -3.27 -0.64 -2.71
C HIS A 74 -3.85 0.51 -1.90
N VAL A 75 -5.16 0.50 -1.74
CA VAL A 75 -5.86 1.43 -0.87
C VAL A 75 -6.05 0.74 0.46
N PHE A 76 -5.42 1.27 1.50
CA PHE A 76 -5.52 0.74 2.84
C PHE A 76 -6.78 1.27 3.51
N ASP A 77 -7.70 0.37 3.82
CA ASP A 77 -8.96 0.63 4.49
C ASP A 77 -9.06 -0.28 5.72
N ASP A 78 -9.04 0.31 6.92
CA ASP A 78 -9.15 -0.39 8.19
C ASP A 78 -10.55 -0.29 8.81
N SER A 79 -11.56 0.17 8.07
CA SER A 79 -12.95 0.25 8.54
C SER A 79 -13.50 -1.11 9.03
N GLN A 80 -13.01 -2.20 8.46
CA GLN A 80 -13.39 -3.58 8.83
C GLN A 80 -12.56 -4.16 9.98
N ASP A 81 -11.49 -3.50 10.42
CA ASP A 81 -10.60 -4.02 11.47
C ASP A 81 -11.23 -3.96 12.87
N SER A 82 -12.29 -3.15 13.03
CA SER A 82 -13.01 -3.01 14.30
C SER A 82 -14.19 -3.98 14.42
N ALA A 83 -14.47 -4.78 13.39
CA ALA A 83 -15.58 -5.71 13.41
C ALA A 83 -15.38 -6.82 14.46
N PRO A 84 -16.44 -7.31 15.12
CA PRO A 84 -16.34 -8.45 16.03
C PRO A 84 -15.72 -9.66 15.31
N GLY A 85 -14.63 -10.20 15.88
CA GLY A 85 -13.88 -11.31 15.26
C GLY A 85 -12.86 -10.91 14.19
N ALA A 86 -12.72 -9.62 13.89
CA ALA A 86 -11.57 -9.13 13.12
C ALA A 86 -10.29 -9.40 13.92
N GLY A 87 -9.40 -10.24 13.39
CA GLY A 87 -8.18 -10.67 14.07
C GLY A 87 -7.29 -9.50 14.53
N THR A 88 -6.26 -9.78 15.33
CA THR A 88 -5.37 -8.74 15.88
C THR A 88 -4.04 -8.63 15.12
N GLY A 89 -3.39 -7.46 15.20
CA GLY A 89 -2.07 -7.22 14.60
C GLY A 89 -2.06 -7.48 13.09
N CYS A 90 -1.15 -8.33 12.61
CA CYS A 90 -1.02 -8.63 11.19
C CYS A 90 -2.05 -9.65 10.66
N ASN A 91 -3.03 -10.04 11.48
CA ASN A 91 -4.19 -10.86 11.08
C ASN A 91 -5.45 -10.03 10.89
N ARG A 92 -5.36 -8.70 11.03
CA ARG A 92 -6.44 -7.77 10.72
C ARG A 92 -6.83 -7.86 9.24
N PRO A 93 -8.13 -7.75 8.88
CA PRO A 93 -8.60 -7.80 7.50
C PRO A 93 -7.83 -6.86 6.55
N SER A 94 -7.60 -5.61 6.96
CA SER A 94 -6.86 -4.62 6.17
C SER A 94 -5.43 -5.09 5.85
N ILE A 95 -4.75 -5.70 6.83
CA ILE A 95 -3.40 -6.23 6.68
C ILE A 95 -3.39 -7.50 5.82
N VAL A 96 -4.41 -8.35 5.94
CA VAL A 96 -4.54 -9.53 5.07
C VAL A 96 -4.70 -9.12 3.60
N GLN A 97 -5.52 -8.10 3.32
CA GLN A 97 -5.66 -7.57 1.96
C GLN A 97 -4.35 -6.96 1.45
N LEU A 98 -3.63 -6.24 2.32
CA LEU A 98 -2.31 -5.70 1.97
C LEU A 98 -1.30 -6.82 1.63
N LYS A 99 -1.29 -7.93 2.38
CA LYS A 99 -0.47 -9.12 2.07
C LYS A 99 -0.80 -9.72 0.70
N GLN A 100 -2.08 -9.77 0.33
CA GLN A 100 -2.50 -10.25 -0.98
C GLN A 100 -1.98 -9.35 -2.11
N ALA A 101 -2.04 -8.02 -1.93
CA ALA A 101 -1.49 -7.07 -2.90
C ALA A 101 0.03 -7.24 -3.08
N PHE A 102 0.75 -7.52 -2.00
CA PHE A 102 2.17 -7.86 -2.06
C PHE A 102 2.47 -9.17 -2.79
N ALA A 103 1.69 -10.22 -2.52
CA ALA A 103 1.82 -11.48 -3.23
C ALA A 103 1.58 -11.30 -4.74
N SER A 104 0.65 -10.43 -5.13
CA SER A 104 0.47 -10.05 -6.53
C SER A 104 1.72 -9.40 -7.11
N LEU A 105 2.33 -8.40 -6.43
CA LEU A 105 3.57 -7.77 -6.89
C LEU A 105 4.71 -8.78 -7.10
N ALA A 106 4.88 -9.71 -6.15
CA ALA A 106 5.89 -10.75 -6.24
C ALA A 106 5.63 -11.73 -7.39
N GLY A 107 4.36 -12.10 -7.62
CA GLY A 107 3.94 -12.96 -8.72
C GLY A 107 4.14 -12.32 -10.10
N THR A 108 3.91 -11.02 -10.25
CA THR A 108 4.14 -10.30 -11.52
C THR A 108 5.63 -10.22 -11.88
N ASN A 109 6.52 -10.17 -10.88
CA ASN A 109 7.97 -10.19 -11.10
C ASN A 109 8.56 -11.60 -11.32
N ALA A 110 7.77 -12.66 -11.12
CA ALA A 110 8.20 -14.05 -11.23
C ALA A 110 7.90 -14.69 -12.60
N GLN A 111 7.42 -13.93 -13.58
CA GLN A 111 7.22 -14.41 -14.94
C GLN A 111 8.46 -14.04 -15.79
N PRO A 112 9.36 -15.00 -16.07
CA PRO A 112 10.45 -14.75 -17.02
C PRO A 112 9.89 -14.79 -18.44
N ASP A 113 10.38 -13.89 -19.30
CA ASP A 113 10.27 -14.01 -20.75
C ASP A 113 10.91 -15.32 -21.25
#